data_AF-A0A357MAU8-F1
#
_entry.id   AF-A0A357MAU8-F1
#
_cell.length_a   1.000
_cell.length_b   1.000
_cell.length_c   1.000
_cell.angle_alpha   90.00
_cell.angle_beta   90.00
_cell.angle_gamma   90.00
#
_symmetry.space_group_name_H-M   'P 1'
#
loop_
_entity.id
_entity.type
_entity.pdbx_description
1 polymer ?
#
loop_
_entity_poly.entity_id
_entity_poly.type
_entity_poly.pdbx_seq_one_letter_code
_entity_poly.pdbx_strand_id
1 'polypeptide(L)' 'MKAGEIAEKFEISRPAASHHLKILRDARIVDYKKRG' A
#
# COMPACT_ATOMS: atom_id res chain seq x y z
N MET A 1 1.43 0.16 10.02
CA MET A 1 1.97 1.04 8.97
C MET A 1 0.81 1.46 8.08
N LYS A 2 0.62 2.76 7.86
CA LYS A 2 -0.38 3.31 6.94
C LYS A 2 0.19 3.29 5.52
N ALA A 3 -0.68 3.24 4.51
CA ALA A 3 -0.25 3.25 3.11
C ALA A 3 0.64 4.46 2.74
N GLY A 4 0.41 5.62 3.38
CA GLY A 4 1.26 6.80 3.22
C GLY A 4 2.68 6.61 3.75
N GLU A 5 2.84 5.97 4.92
CA GLU A 5 4.15 5.65 5.52
C GLU A 5 4.89 4.59 4.70
N ILE A 6 4.15 3.71 4.01
CA ILE A 6 4.73 2.75 3.06
C ILE A 6 5.30 3.52 1.87
N ALA A 7 4.53 4.43 1.29
CA ALA A 7 4.96 5.20 0.12
C ALA A 7 6.24 6.02 0.36
N GLU A 8 6.44 6.55 1.57
CA GLU A 8 7.64 7.31 1.95
C GLU A 8 8.93 6.47 1.96
N LYS A 9 8.83 5.14 1.94
CA LYS A 9 9.97 4.22 1.88
C LYS A 9 10.41 3.86 0.48
N PHE A 10 9.72 4.36 -0.54
CA PHE A 10 9.98 4.06 -1.94
C PHE A 10 10.06 5.34 -2.76
N GLU A 11 10.85 5.33 -3.84
CA GLU A 11 10.95 6.45 -4.78
C GLU A 11 9.77 6.47 -5.78
N ILE A 12 8.56 6.28 -5.28
CA ILE A 12 7.33 6.29 -6.08
C ILE A 12 6.28 7.20 -5.46
N SER A 13 5.35 7.66 -6.28
CA SER A 13 4.26 8.51 -5.81
C SER A 13 3.29 7.74 -4.90
N ARG A 14 2.61 8.47 -3.99
CA ARG A 14 1.56 7.90 -3.13
C ARG A 14 0.45 7.17 -3.91
N PRO A 15 -0.05 7.69 -5.07
CA PRO A 15 -0.98 6.95 -5.91
C PRO A 15 -0.41 5.63 -6.45
N ALA A 16 0.85 5.62 -6.89
CA ALA A 16 1.50 4.41 -7.39
C ALA A 16 1.65 3.36 -6.28
N ALA A 17 2.10 3.75 -5.09
CA ALA A 17 2.17 2.85 -3.94
C ALA A 17 0.79 2.25 -3.61
N SER A 18 -0.27 3.06 -3.64
CA SER A 18 -1.65 2.59 -3.40
C SER A 18 -2.10 1.58 -4.46
N HIS A 19 -1.78 1.82 -5.74
CA HIS A 19 -2.06 0.89 -6.83
C HIS A 19 -1.33 -0.46 -6.65
N HIS A 20 -0.04 -0.43 -6.31
CA HIS A 20 0.72 -1.65 -6.06
C HIS A 20 0.22 -2.42 -4.83
N LEU A 21 -0.10 -1.72 -3.73
CA LEU A 21 -0.70 -2.35 -2.55
C LEU A 21 -2.02 -3.05 -2.87
N LYS A 22 -2.85 -2.47 -3.77
CA LYS A 22 -4.06 -3.12 -4.26
C LYS A 22 -3.75 -4.41 -5.02
N ILE A 23 -2.78 -4.39 -5.94
CA ILE A 23 -2.36 -5.60 -6.68
C ILE A 23 -1.87 -6.68 -5.72
N LEU A 24 -0.99 -6.33 -4.78
CA LEU A 24 -0.45 -7.28 -3.79
C LEU A 24 -1.56 -7.88 -2.92
N ARG A 25 -2.58 -7.09 -2.56
CA ARG A 25 -3.75 -7.57 -1.84
C ARG A 25 -4.57 -8.53 -2.69
N ASP A 26 -4.83 -8.17 -3.94
CA ASP A 26 -5.64 -8.99 -4.86
C ASP A 26 -4.94 -10.33 -5.14
N ALA A 27 -3.60 -10.35 -5.14
CA ALA A 27 -2.77 -11.55 -5.20
C ALA A 27 -2.65 -12.30 -3.84
N ARG A 28 -3.30 -11.83 -2.77
CA ARG A 28 -3.25 -12.39 -1.41
C ARG A 28 -1.85 -12.43 -0.78
N ILE A 29 -0.97 -11.51 -1.17
CA ILE A 29 0.40 -11.38 -0.62
C ILE A 29 0.40 -10.51 0.64
N VAL A 30 -0.52 -9.55 0.74
CA VAL A 30 -0.64 -8.64 1.89
C VAL A 30 -2.10 -8.51 2.34
N ASP A 31 -2.28 -8.15 3.60
CA ASP A 31 -3.59 -7.84 4.19
C ASP A 31 -3.60 -6.41 4.75
N TYR A 32 -4.78 -5.84 4.94
CA TYR A 32 -4.95 -4.52 5.54
C TYR A 32 -6.07 -4.51 6.57
N LYS A 33 -5.88 -3.72 7.62
CA LYS A 33 -6.93 -3.43 8.60
C LYS A 33 -7.35 -1.98 8.49
N LYS A 34 -8.63 -1.74 8.22
CA LYS A 34 -9.20 -0.39 8.31
C LYS A 34 -9.27 -0.01 9.79
N ARG A 35 -8.55 1.06 10.16
CA ARG A 35 -8.67 1.73 11.46
C ARG A 35 -9.33 3.07 11.18
N GLY A 36 -10.54 3.26 11.72
CA GLY A 36 -11.26 4.54 11.72
C GLY A 36 -10.58 5.54 12.62
#